data_AF-A0A1V9EVA7-F1
#
_entry.id   AF-A0A1V9EVA7-F1
#
_cell.length_a   1.000
_cell.length_b   1.000
_cell.length_c   1.000
_cell.angle_alpha   90.00
_cell.angle_beta   90.00
_cell.angle_gamma   90.00
#
_symmetry.space_group_name_H-M   'P 1'
#
loop_
_entity.id
_entity.type
_entity.pdbx_description
1 polymer ?
#
loop_
_entity_poly.entity_id
_entity_poly.type
_entity_poly.pdbx_seq_one_letter_code
_entity_poly.pdbx_strand_id
1 'polypeptide(L)'
;MILLHTCAQETDVRRKANAFMKAHQAAWEDLSLQFFDTTMIKRFREHPFYIAYSRFLKDNGNEYLALRTARFRQYNPPPAALKAFAWRNPRGMEEIGENADLMSLAFLRSFDPGMPAQIVMNTMVPFITADNYLPIDDVMKYYRKRAAFGTLLYTEPVAGDVWQVWCADRSYVFHFTFDLRDGRLGKMQYAVVQPIEWPASVVKPLDEATGLWADGMRTLWDHYQSYDLEKETRYMTHRSEIAGIFYQQNQARFVAARTAQLKTFLKPRPALDSGFKETTQPGDNILQNVDTVFNACSFIYPEQWESAIEVAAGGYLNLPVKDRAMRLQHKGMFGIERYVQQAGDDQYEIWTVSDNDVVHYVWDLRTGRVNNVRYWIK
;
A
#
# COMPACT_ATOMS: atom_id res chain seq x y z
N MET A 1 25.10 11.72 1.96
CA MET A 1 25.42 10.39 2.53
C MET A 1 24.40 10.06 3.65
N ILE A 2 23.12 9.86 3.27
CA ILE A 2 21.98 9.62 4.20
C ILE A 2 21.19 8.36 3.76
N LEU A 3 21.36 7.92 2.51
CA LEU A 3 20.63 6.87 1.81
C LEU A 3 20.72 5.46 2.42
N LEU A 4 21.91 5.05 2.89
CA LEU A 4 22.09 3.70 3.47
C LEU A 4 21.52 3.60 4.89
N HIS A 5 21.34 4.73 5.58
CA HIS A 5 20.84 4.74 6.94
C HIS A 5 19.32 4.53 7.00
N THR A 6 18.54 5.02 6.03
CA THR A 6 17.08 4.94 6.05
C THR A 6 16.55 3.51 5.87
N CYS A 7 17.08 2.73 4.92
CA CYS A 7 16.60 1.36 4.69
C CYS A 7 16.87 0.43 5.89
N ALA A 8 18.06 0.50 6.49
CA ALA A 8 18.39 -0.28 7.69
C ALA A 8 17.53 0.14 8.91
N GLN A 9 17.29 1.44 9.08
CA GLN A 9 16.43 1.97 10.14
C GLN A 9 14.96 1.56 9.94
N GLU A 10 14.42 1.62 8.71
CA GLU A 10 13.07 1.12 8.41
C GLU A 10 12.93 -0.37 8.72
N THR A 11 13.93 -1.18 8.36
CA THR A 11 13.96 -2.61 8.69
C THR A 11 13.96 -2.84 10.21
N ASP A 12 14.72 -2.06 10.98
CA ASP A 12 14.74 -2.19 12.44
C ASP A 12 13.39 -1.81 13.06
N VAL A 13 12.76 -0.71 12.63
CA VAL A 13 11.44 -0.30 13.11
C VAL A 13 10.36 -1.33 12.72
N ARG A 14 10.40 -1.87 11.50
CA ARG A 14 9.51 -2.98 11.08
C ARG A 14 9.69 -4.22 11.97
N ARG A 15 10.94 -4.57 12.31
CA ARG A 15 11.25 -5.68 13.21
C ARG A 15 10.68 -5.45 14.62
N LYS A 16 10.82 -4.24 15.17
CA LYS A 16 10.22 -3.86 16.46
C LYS A 16 8.69 -3.96 16.41
N ALA A 17 8.06 -3.47 15.33
CA ALA A 17 6.61 -3.58 15.14
C ALA A 17 6.14 -5.04 15.02
N ASN A 18 6.86 -5.89 14.26
CA ASN A 18 6.58 -7.32 14.17
C ASN A 18 6.68 -8.01 15.53
N ALA A 19 7.76 -7.74 16.29
CA ALA A 19 7.95 -8.30 17.62
C ALA A 19 6.84 -7.86 18.58
N PHE A 20 6.46 -6.58 18.55
CA PHE A 20 5.36 -6.05 19.35
C PHE A 20 4.04 -6.76 19.02
N MET A 21 3.66 -6.84 17.74
CA MET A 21 2.40 -7.45 17.31
C MET A 21 2.33 -8.93 17.64
N LYS A 22 3.43 -9.66 17.46
CA LYS A 22 3.53 -11.08 17.85
C LYS A 22 3.40 -11.27 19.37
N ALA A 23 4.05 -10.44 20.18
CA ALA A 23 3.99 -10.53 21.63
C ALA A 23 2.58 -10.21 22.19
N HIS A 24 1.78 -9.43 21.47
CA HIS A 24 0.45 -9.00 21.91
C HIS A 24 -0.68 -9.60 21.05
N GLN A 25 -0.42 -10.68 20.32
CA GLN A 25 -1.40 -11.31 19.42
C GLN A 25 -2.67 -11.75 20.15
N ALA A 26 -2.55 -12.52 21.23
CA ALA A 26 -3.71 -12.98 21.99
C ALA A 26 -4.55 -11.81 22.55
N ALA A 27 -3.90 -10.72 22.96
CA ALA A 27 -4.59 -9.52 23.44
C ALA A 27 -5.30 -8.77 22.30
N TRP A 28 -4.73 -8.75 21.10
CA TRP A 28 -5.41 -8.21 19.92
C TRP A 28 -6.62 -9.07 19.53
N GLU A 29 -6.45 -10.39 19.50
CA GLU A 29 -7.52 -11.33 19.15
C GLU A 29 -8.71 -11.20 20.11
N ASP A 30 -8.47 -11.15 21.43
CA ASP A 30 -9.50 -10.89 22.45
C ASP A 30 -10.23 -9.56 22.21
N LEU A 31 -9.47 -8.49 21.97
CA LEU A 31 -10.04 -7.17 21.69
C LEU A 31 -10.89 -7.18 20.41
N SER A 32 -10.45 -7.91 19.39
CA SER A 32 -11.12 -7.95 18.09
C SER A 32 -12.50 -8.62 18.11
N LEU A 33 -12.72 -9.53 19.07
CA LEU A 33 -14.01 -10.18 19.27
C LEU A 33 -15.06 -9.26 19.90
N GLN A 34 -14.64 -8.10 20.44
CA GLN A 34 -15.48 -7.20 21.22
C GLN A 34 -15.92 -5.95 20.44
N PHE A 35 -15.70 -5.89 19.12
CA PHE A 35 -15.94 -4.72 18.26
C PHE A 35 -17.42 -4.38 17.93
N PHE A 36 -18.41 -4.72 18.77
CA PHE A 36 -19.83 -4.64 18.38
C PHE A 36 -20.76 -3.81 19.29
N ASP A 37 -20.27 -2.88 20.12
CA ASP A 37 -21.13 -1.97 20.90
C ASP A 37 -20.53 -0.55 21.06
N THR A 38 -21.38 0.47 21.20
CA THR A 38 -21.07 1.88 21.47
C THR A 38 -20.21 2.14 22.72
N THR A 39 -20.15 1.21 23.69
CA THR A 39 -19.24 1.28 24.86
C THR A 39 -17.78 0.86 24.57
N MET A 40 -17.52 0.39 23.35
CA MET A 40 -16.26 -0.18 22.88
C MET A 40 -15.10 0.81 22.94
N ILE A 41 -15.28 2.11 22.66
CA ILE A 41 -14.16 3.06 22.60
C ILE A 41 -13.47 3.22 23.97
N LYS A 42 -14.26 3.32 25.04
CA LYS A 42 -13.72 3.42 26.40
C LYS A 42 -13.02 2.12 26.80
N ARG A 43 -13.67 0.96 26.58
CA ARG A 43 -13.10 -0.36 26.86
C ARG A 43 -11.82 -0.62 26.06
N PHE A 44 -11.77 -0.16 24.82
CA PHE A 44 -10.60 -0.26 23.95
C PHE A 44 -9.42 0.50 24.53
N ARG A 45 -9.62 1.76 24.97
CA ARG A 45 -8.56 2.57 25.57
C ARG A 45 -8.06 2.02 26.91
N GLU A 46 -8.92 1.31 27.63
CA GLU A 46 -8.58 0.63 28.88
C GLU A 46 -7.99 -0.79 28.63
N HIS A 47 -8.07 -1.31 27.41
CA HIS A 47 -7.63 -2.66 27.08
C HIS A 47 -6.10 -2.79 27.19
N PRO A 48 -5.57 -3.91 27.74
CA PRO A 48 -4.12 -4.14 27.85
C PRO A 48 -3.36 -3.93 26.54
N PHE A 49 -3.95 -4.34 25.41
CA PHE A 49 -3.36 -4.13 24.08
C PHE A 49 -3.13 -2.64 23.78
N TYR A 50 -4.13 -1.78 23.98
CA TYR A 50 -4.00 -0.35 23.65
C TYR A 50 -3.03 0.37 24.57
N ILE A 51 -2.99 0.00 25.86
CA ILE A 51 -2.01 0.53 26.81
C ILE A 51 -0.58 0.18 26.35
N ALA A 52 -0.35 -1.07 25.96
CA ALA A 52 0.93 -1.52 25.43
C ALA A 52 1.28 -0.84 24.10
N TYR A 53 0.30 -0.68 23.21
CA TYR A 53 0.45 0.01 21.93
C TYR A 53 0.82 1.48 22.09
N SER A 54 0.13 2.19 22.99
CA SER A 54 0.42 3.59 23.31
C SER A 54 1.84 3.76 23.87
N ARG A 55 2.29 2.83 24.72
CA ARG A 55 3.68 2.81 25.20
C ARG A 55 4.67 2.53 24.07
N PHE A 56 4.38 1.54 23.21
CA PHE A 56 5.23 1.23 22.06
C PHE A 56 5.43 2.45 21.15
N LEU A 57 4.35 3.19 20.83
CA LEU A 57 4.44 4.42 20.03
C LEU A 57 5.22 5.52 20.75
N LYS A 58 5.05 5.66 22.07
CA LYS A 58 5.83 6.63 22.86
C LYS A 58 7.33 6.32 22.81
N ASP A 59 7.69 5.05 22.97
CA ASP A 59 9.09 4.61 23.05
C ASP A 59 9.79 4.66 21.68
N ASN A 60 9.05 4.44 20.59
CA ASN A 60 9.59 4.38 19.22
C ASN A 60 9.25 5.62 18.36
N GLY A 61 8.47 6.56 18.89
CA GLY A 61 7.90 7.66 18.11
C GLY A 61 8.94 8.61 17.48
N ASN A 62 10.11 8.77 18.10
CA ASN A 62 11.21 9.55 17.52
C ASN A 62 11.79 8.89 16.26
N GLU A 63 11.88 7.55 16.24
CA GLU A 63 12.35 6.80 15.06
C GLU A 63 11.33 6.89 13.93
N TYR A 64 10.03 6.72 14.24
CA TYR A 64 8.95 6.94 13.27
C TYR A 64 8.97 8.36 12.70
N LEU A 65 9.04 9.38 13.56
CA LEU A 65 9.10 10.78 13.15
C LEU A 65 10.27 11.02 12.19
N ALA A 66 11.47 10.55 12.51
CA ALA A 66 12.65 10.74 11.67
C ALA A 66 12.49 10.09 10.29
N LEU A 67 12.07 8.82 10.26
CA LEU A 67 11.88 8.05 9.02
C LEU A 67 10.76 8.62 8.14
N ARG A 68 9.59 8.89 8.74
CA ARG A 68 8.45 9.47 8.02
C ARG A 68 8.76 10.88 7.54
N THR A 69 9.49 11.69 8.32
CA THR A 69 9.92 13.02 7.86
C THR A 69 10.80 12.92 6.61
N ALA A 70 11.74 11.97 6.59
CA ALA A 70 12.58 11.75 5.41
C ALA A 70 11.74 11.36 4.19
N ARG A 71 10.76 10.45 4.36
CA ARG A 71 9.87 10.01 3.28
C ARG A 71 8.92 11.10 2.79
N PHE A 72 8.33 11.87 3.69
CA PHE A 72 7.40 12.95 3.34
C PHE A 72 8.09 14.09 2.60
N ARG A 73 9.36 14.39 2.89
CA ARG A 73 10.17 15.42 2.20
C ARG A 73 10.52 15.10 0.75
N GLN A 74 10.26 13.88 0.28
CA GLN A 74 10.44 13.50 -1.11
C GLN A 74 9.43 14.17 -2.03
N TYR A 75 8.26 14.51 -1.48
CA TYR A 75 7.11 15.01 -2.20
C TYR A 75 7.13 16.53 -2.33
N ASN A 76 6.56 17.02 -3.41
CA ASN A 76 6.33 18.44 -3.62
C ASN A 76 5.26 18.98 -2.65
N PRO A 77 5.34 20.27 -2.27
CA PRO A 77 4.18 20.94 -1.70
C PRO A 77 3.04 20.99 -2.72
N PRO A 78 1.78 21.07 -2.28
CA PRO A 78 0.64 21.12 -3.19
C PRO A 78 0.66 22.45 -3.99
N PRO A 79 0.40 22.42 -5.30
CA PRO A 79 0.23 23.63 -6.09
C PRO A 79 -0.95 24.46 -5.58
N ALA A 80 -0.92 25.77 -5.87
CA ALA A 80 -1.94 26.72 -5.38
C ALA A 80 -3.37 26.30 -5.73
N ALA A 81 -3.59 25.72 -6.92
CA ALA A 81 -4.90 25.22 -7.33
C ALA A 81 -5.41 24.05 -6.47
N LEU A 82 -4.54 23.20 -5.91
CA LEU A 82 -4.97 22.19 -4.93
C LEU A 82 -5.45 22.85 -3.64
N LYS A 83 -4.74 23.89 -3.16
CA LYS A 83 -5.11 24.61 -1.93
C LYS A 83 -6.45 25.35 -2.07
N ALA A 84 -6.82 25.75 -3.29
CA ALA A 84 -7.99 26.58 -3.59
C ALA A 84 -9.31 25.79 -3.74
N PHE A 85 -9.31 24.46 -3.63
CA PHE A 85 -10.53 23.67 -3.76
C PHE A 85 -11.56 23.98 -2.67
N ALA A 86 -12.84 23.85 -3.02
CA ALA A 86 -13.94 23.85 -2.08
C ALA A 86 -14.03 22.48 -1.39
N TRP A 87 -13.36 22.35 -0.25
CA TRP A 87 -13.26 21.12 0.53
C TRP A 87 -14.59 20.73 1.19
N ARG A 88 -14.91 19.44 1.13
CA ARG A 88 -16.09 18.83 1.74
C ARG A 88 -15.68 17.74 2.73
N ASN A 89 -16.45 17.60 3.79
CA ASN A 89 -16.39 16.42 4.66
C ASN A 89 -17.51 15.47 4.20
N PRO A 90 -17.23 14.20 3.92
CA PRO A 90 -18.29 13.25 3.62
C PRO A 90 -19.14 13.03 4.89
N ARG A 91 -20.46 12.96 4.74
CA ARG A 91 -21.38 12.71 5.85
C ARG A 91 -21.17 11.30 6.41
N GLY A 92 -21.27 11.15 7.73
CA GLY A 92 -21.13 9.85 8.41
C GLY A 92 -19.69 9.45 8.73
N MET A 93 -18.71 10.34 8.54
CA MET A 93 -17.31 10.12 8.94
C MET A 93 -16.94 10.73 10.29
N GLU A 94 -17.89 11.35 10.99
CA GLU A 94 -17.68 11.97 12.30
C GLU A 94 -17.10 10.95 13.30
N GLU A 95 -17.67 9.75 13.36
CA GLU A 95 -17.21 8.66 14.24
C GLU A 95 -15.82 8.12 13.86
N ILE A 96 -15.45 8.14 12.58
CA ILE A 96 -14.11 7.72 12.13
C ILE A 96 -13.06 8.77 12.53
N GLY A 97 -13.41 10.05 12.40
CA GLY A 97 -12.54 11.15 12.83
C GLY A 97 -12.23 11.13 14.33
N GLU A 98 -13.21 10.75 15.15
CA GLU A 98 -13.06 10.62 16.61
C GLU A 98 -12.19 9.42 17.05
N ASN A 99 -12.04 8.43 16.18
CA ASN A 99 -11.31 7.17 16.42
C ASN A 99 -10.08 7.01 15.51
N ALA A 100 -9.58 8.10 14.93
CA ALA A 100 -8.46 8.07 14.00
C ALA A 100 -7.13 7.59 14.64
N ASP A 101 -7.05 7.56 15.97
CA ASP A 101 -5.97 6.91 16.71
C ASP A 101 -5.97 5.39 16.56
N LEU A 102 -7.13 4.75 16.36
CA LEU A 102 -7.22 3.31 16.10
C LEU A 102 -6.65 2.94 14.73
N MET A 103 -6.84 3.82 13.75
CA MET A 103 -6.28 3.63 12.41
C MET A 103 -4.75 3.69 12.40
N SER A 104 -4.13 4.29 13.41
CA SER A 104 -2.66 4.40 13.50
C SER A 104 -1.95 3.05 13.47
N LEU A 105 -2.62 2.00 13.97
CA LEU A 105 -2.11 0.64 14.00
C LEU A 105 -1.82 0.09 12.61
N ALA A 106 -2.63 0.48 11.62
CA ALA A 106 -2.42 0.12 10.21
C ALA A 106 -1.14 0.74 9.62
N PHE A 107 -0.56 1.76 10.28
CA PHE A 107 0.62 2.48 9.81
C PHE A 107 1.91 2.12 10.55
N LEU A 108 1.90 1.11 11.43
CA LEU A 108 3.10 0.62 12.12
C LEU A 108 4.23 0.22 11.16
N ARG A 109 3.90 -0.23 9.96
CA ARG A 109 4.85 -0.65 8.91
C ARG A 109 4.89 0.33 7.73
N SER A 110 4.33 1.52 7.92
CA SER A 110 4.24 2.54 6.89
C SER A 110 5.07 3.77 7.26
N PHE A 111 5.96 4.14 6.36
CA PHE A 111 6.83 5.32 6.48
C PHE A 111 6.51 6.39 5.44
N ASP A 112 5.91 6.00 4.32
CA ASP A 112 5.58 6.86 3.19
C ASP A 112 4.11 7.35 3.26
N PRO A 113 3.76 8.55 2.77
CA PRO A 113 2.38 9.04 2.76
C PRO A 113 1.43 8.23 1.87
N GLY A 114 1.93 7.37 0.97
CA GLY A 114 1.11 6.61 0.03
C GLY A 114 0.10 5.66 0.69
N MET A 115 0.51 4.89 1.72
CA MET A 115 -0.41 3.98 2.41
C MET A 115 -1.48 4.72 3.25
N PRO A 116 -1.13 5.75 4.05
CA PRO A 116 -2.12 6.66 4.64
C PRO A 116 -3.11 7.21 3.61
N ALA A 117 -2.62 7.67 2.46
CA ALA A 117 -3.46 8.21 1.40
C ALA A 117 -4.41 7.15 0.82
N GLN A 118 -3.93 5.92 0.55
CA GLN A 118 -4.76 4.83 0.07
C GLN A 118 -5.85 4.46 1.08
N ILE A 119 -5.52 4.41 2.38
CA ILE A 119 -6.51 4.15 3.44
C ILE A 119 -7.55 5.26 3.45
N VAL A 120 -7.14 6.53 3.46
CA VAL A 120 -8.08 7.67 3.42
C VAL A 120 -9.00 7.58 2.21
N MET A 121 -8.46 7.34 1.00
CA MET A 121 -9.27 7.18 -0.21
C MET A 121 -10.28 6.03 -0.09
N ASN A 122 -9.82 4.85 0.32
CA ASN A 122 -10.66 3.65 0.39
C ASN A 122 -11.71 3.75 1.51
N THR A 123 -11.43 4.51 2.57
CA THR A 123 -12.41 4.84 3.61
C THR A 123 -13.41 5.87 3.10
N MET A 124 -12.98 6.94 2.43
CA MET A 124 -13.85 8.05 2.04
C MET A 124 -14.75 7.76 0.84
N VAL A 125 -14.27 7.02 -0.16
CA VAL A 125 -15.03 6.76 -1.39
C VAL A 125 -16.40 6.14 -1.12
N PRO A 126 -16.56 5.10 -0.28
CA PRO A 126 -17.87 4.57 0.07
C PRO A 126 -18.85 5.65 0.56
N PHE A 127 -18.41 6.53 1.47
CA PHE A 127 -19.25 7.63 1.96
C PHE A 127 -19.58 8.65 0.88
N ILE A 128 -18.61 8.99 0.01
CA ILE A 128 -18.85 9.89 -1.13
C ILE A 128 -19.89 9.26 -2.06
N THR A 129 -19.76 7.97 -2.38
CA THR A 129 -20.69 7.27 -3.28
C THR A 129 -22.09 7.18 -2.69
N ALA A 130 -22.21 6.96 -1.38
CA ALA A 130 -23.48 6.91 -0.68
C ALA A 130 -24.15 8.30 -0.61
N ASP A 131 -23.41 9.35 -0.26
CA ASP A 131 -23.93 10.72 -0.14
C ASP A 131 -24.39 11.29 -1.51
N ASN A 132 -23.82 10.78 -2.61
CA ASN A 132 -24.16 11.20 -3.96
C ASN A 132 -25.09 10.21 -4.70
N TYR A 133 -25.55 9.15 -4.04
CA TYR A 133 -26.41 8.09 -4.64
C TYR A 133 -25.85 7.53 -5.96
N LEU A 134 -24.52 7.32 -6.04
CA LEU A 134 -23.88 6.87 -7.28
C LEU A 134 -24.22 5.41 -7.56
N PRO A 135 -24.65 5.05 -8.79
CA PRO A 135 -24.88 3.67 -9.18
C PRO A 135 -23.55 2.90 -9.26
N ILE A 136 -23.62 1.57 -9.14
CA ILE A 136 -22.44 0.70 -9.10
C ILE A 136 -21.52 0.90 -10.31
N ASP A 137 -22.07 1.14 -11.50
CA ASP A 137 -21.28 1.34 -12.72
C ASP A 137 -20.40 2.59 -12.64
N ASP A 138 -20.88 3.67 -12.03
CA ASP A 138 -20.10 4.90 -11.87
C ASP A 138 -19.03 4.75 -10.79
N VAL A 139 -19.31 3.98 -9.73
CA VAL A 139 -18.31 3.59 -8.74
C VAL A 139 -17.20 2.74 -9.40
N MET A 140 -17.56 1.81 -10.28
CA MET A 140 -16.61 0.99 -11.01
C MET A 140 -15.78 1.81 -12.00
N LYS A 141 -16.38 2.77 -12.71
CA LYS A 141 -15.66 3.72 -13.57
C LYS A 141 -14.62 4.51 -12.78
N TYR A 142 -14.96 4.98 -11.57
CA TYR A 142 -14.00 5.63 -10.68
C TYR A 142 -12.80 4.73 -10.38
N TYR A 143 -13.02 3.49 -9.93
CA TYR A 143 -11.93 2.58 -9.60
C TYR A 143 -11.08 2.21 -10.82
N ARG A 144 -11.69 2.02 -11.99
CA ARG A 144 -10.98 1.79 -13.26
C ARG A 144 -10.09 2.98 -13.61
N LYS A 145 -10.62 4.21 -13.51
CA LYS A 145 -9.87 5.45 -13.77
C LYS A 145 -8.73 5.65 -12.77
N ARG A 146 -8.92 5.29 -11.50
CA ARG A 146 -7.84 5.34 -10.52
C ARG A 146 -6.77 4.29 -10.79
N ALA A 147 -7.15 3.05 -11.05
CA ALA A 147 -6.20 1.97 -11.39
C ALA A 147 -5.40 2.30 -12.67
N ALA A 148 -6.03 3.06 -13.55
CA ALA A 148 -5.50 3.48 -14.82
C ALA A 148 -4.33 4.46 -14.68
N PHE A 149 -4.63 5.62 -14.12
CA PHE A 149 -3.71 6.78 -14.11
C PHE A 149 -3.01 6.97 -12.77
N GLY A 150 -3.41 6.19 -11.76
CA GLY A 150 -2.89 6.28 -10.42
C GLY A 150 -3.27 7.60 -9.73
N THR A 151 -2.37 8.05 -8.87
CA THR A 151 -2.59 9.13 -7.92
C THR A 151 -1.30 9.92 -7.75
N LEU A 152 -1.40 11.24 -7.67
CA LEU A 152 -0.32 12.13 -7.29
C LEU A 152 -0.45 12.52 -5.80
N LEU A 153 0.67 12.54 -5.10
CA LEU A 153 0.76 12.88 -3.69
C LEU A 153 1.55 14.17 -3.49
N TYR A 154 1.10 15.00 -2.56
CA TYR A 154 1.78 16.23 -2.15
C TYR A 154 1.77 16.32 -0.65
N THR A 155 2.82 16.88 -0.07
CA THR A 155 2.95 16.98 1.38
C THR A 155 3.47 18.36 1.79
N GLU A 156 3.04 18.84 2.94
CA GLU A 156 3.51 20.10 3.51
C GLU A 156 3.50 20.00 5.05
N PRO A 157 4.57 20.45 5.74
CA PRO A 157 4.56 20.51 7.20
C PRO A 157 3.57 21.57 7.70
N VAL A 158 2.87 21.30 8.81
CA VAL A 158 1.98 22.28 9.46
C VAL A 158 2.65 22.86 10.70
N ALA A 159 2.80 22.05 11.74
CA ALA A 159 3.38 22.41 13.02
C ALA A 159 3.79 21.14 13.78
N GLY A 160 4.93 21.20 14.48
CA GLY A 160 5.46 20.06 15.23
C GLY A 160 5.64 18.84 14.34
N ASP A 161 5.03 17.72 14.74
CA ASP A 161 5.13 16.43 14.06
C ASP A 161 4.02 16.21 13.02
N VAL A 162 3.15 17.21 12.79
CA VAL A 162 1.96 17.08 11.94
C VAL A 162 2.23 17.62 10.53
N TRP A 163 1.88 16.81 9.54
CA TRP A 163 1.97 17.13 8.11
C TRP A 163 0.58 17.09 7.46
N GLN A 164 0.37 17.90 6.44
CA GLN A 164 -0.76 17.79 5.52
C GLN A 164 -0.36 16.98 4.30
N VAL A 165 -1.31 16.19 3.81
CA VAL A 165 -1.17 15.36 2.62
C VAL A 165 -2.34 15.63 1.69
N TRP A 166 -2.02 15.87 0.42
CA TRP A 166 -2.99 15.91 -0.67
C TRP A 166 -2.75 14.70 -1.57
N CYS A 167 -3.83 14.04 -1.90
CA CYS A 167 -3.85 12.84 -2.70
C CYS A 167 -4.84 13.06 -3.84
N ALA A 168 -4.34 13.32 -5.04
CA ALA A 168 -5.13 13.65 -6.20
C ALA A 168 -5.13 12.49 -7.19
N ASP A 169 -6.30 11.95 -7.50
CA ASP A 169 -6.50 11.17 -8.72
C ASP A 169 -7.21 12.03 -9.77
N ARG A 170 -7.67 11.41 -10.87
CA ARG A 170 -8.33 12.12 -11.96
C ARG A 170 -9.83 12.38 -11.72
N SER A 171 -10.38 12.01 -10.56
CA SER A 171 -11.78 12.16 -10.18
C SER A 171 -11.95 12.97 -8.89
N TYR A 172 -11.12 12.69 -7.88
CA TYR A 172 -11.17 13.34 -6.57
C TYR A 172 -9.78 13.75 -6.09
N VAL A 173 -9.75 14.80 -5.28
CA VAL A 173 -8.63 15.11 -4.41
C VAL A 173 -9.06 14.85 -2.98
N PHE A 174 -8.21 14.18 -2.23
CA PHE A 174 -8.34 13.97 -0.80
C PHE A 174 -7.29 14.80 -0.07
N HIS A 175 -7.66 15.41 1.03
CA HIS A 175 -6.79 16.17 1.91
C HIS A 175 -6.92 15.65 3.34
N PHE A 176 -5.81 15.45 4.02
CA PHE A 176 -5.81 15.03 5.42
C PHE A 176 -4.55 15.48 6.14
N THR A 177 -4.61 15.51 7.47
CA THR A 177 -3.42 15.65 8.32
C THR A 177 -2.96 14.28 8.80
N PHE A 178 -1.65 14.11 8.93
CA PHE A 178 -1.01 12.92 9.45
C PHE A 178 0.06 13.32 10.48
N ASP A 179 -0.05 12.79 11.70
CA ASP A 179 0.99 12.92 12.70
C ASP A 179 2.10 11.89 12.41
N LEU A 180 3.31 12.39 12.13
CA LEU A 180 4.42 11.53 11.75
C LEU A 180 4.96 10.68 12.91
N ARG A 181 4.75 11.10 14.16
CA ARG A 181 5.25 10.37 15.32
C ARG A 181 4.40 9.15 15.62
N ASP A 182 3.09 9.33 15.71
CA ASP A 182 2.18 8.29 16.17
C ASP A 182 1.28 7.70 15.08
N GLY A 183 1.26 8.30 13.89
CA GLY A 183 0.49 7.81 12.74
C GLY A 183 -0.98 8.16 12.78
N ARG A 184 -1.39 9.15 13.57
CA ARG A 184 -2.80 9.58 13.65
C ARG A 184 -3.22 10.35 12.41
N LEU A 185 -4.36 9.95 11.84
CA LEU A 185 -5.06 10.72 10.81
C LEU A 185 -5.91 11.83 11.42
N GLY A 186 -6.15 12.89 10.66
CA GLY A 186 -7.08 13.95 11.04
C GLY A 186 -7.52 14.78 9.84
N LYS A 187 -8.52 15.64 10.03
CA LYS A 187 -9.03 16.59 9.02
C LYS A 187 -9.19 15.98 7.62
N MET A 188 -9.84 14.81 7.54
CA MET A 188 -10.07 14.12 6.26
C MET A 188 -11.15 14.83 5.45
N GLN A 189 -10.79 15.30 4.27
CA GLN A 189 -11.60 16.14 3.39
C GLN A 189 -11.43 15.70 1.94
N TYR A 190 -12.41 15.99 1.10
CA TYR A 190 -12.31 15.72 -0.33
C TYR A 190 -12.86 16.87 -1.17
N ALA A 191 -12.47 16.88 -2.44
CA ALA A 191 -13.01 17.74 -3.47
C ALA A 191 -13.10 16.98 -4.79
N VAL A 192 -14.01 17.38 -5.68
CA VAL A 192 -14.10 16.83 -7.04
C VAL A 192 -13.04 17.53 -7.90
N VAL A 193 -12.29 16.74 -8.66
CA VAL A 193 -11.23 17.23 -9.54
C VAL A 193 -11.85 17.81 -10.80
N GLN A 194 -11.45 19.04 -11.14
CA GLN A 194 -11.59 19.55 -12.50
C GLN A 194 -10.34 19.19 -13.33
N PRO A 195 -10.43 19.09 -14.67
CA PRO A 195 -9.28 18.80 -15.52
C PRO A 195 -8.18 19.83 -15.31
N ILE A 196 -7.11 19.46 -14.60
CA ILE A 196 -5.99 20.33 -14.28
C ILE A 196 -4.69 19.53 -14.48
N GLU A 197 -3.69 20.21 -15.02
CA GLU A 197 -2.31 19.72 -15.05
C GLU A 197 -1.66 19.97 -13.70
N TRP A 198 -1.36 18.88 -13.00
CA TRP A 198 -0.61 18.96 -11.74
C TRP A 198 0.88 18.75 -12.01
N PRO A 199 1.78 19.38 -11.23
CA PRO A 199 3.21 19.12 -11.31
C PRO A 199 3.56 17.69 -10.87
N ALA A 200 4.83 17.31 -10.98
CA ALA A 200 5.28 16.03 -10.45
C ALA A 200 5.08 15.95 -8.93
N SER A 201 4.63 14.79 -8.46
CA SER A 201 4.38 14.50 -7.04
C SER A 201 5.69 14.37 -6.24
N VAL A 202 6.67 13.65 -6.77
CA VAL A 202 7.96 13.40 -6.13
C VAL A 202 9.04 14.20 -6.84
N VAL A 203 9.88 14.90 -6.08
CA VAL A 203 10.97 15.74 -6.60
C VAL A 203 12.32 15.44 -5.98
N LYS A 204 12.34 14.73 -4.85
CA LYS A 204 13.56 14.38 -4.13
C LYS A 204 13.51 12.91 -3.72
N PRO A 205 13.52 11.97 -4.69
CA PRO A 205 13.46 10.55 -4.36
C PRO A 205 14.64 10.17 -3.46
N LEU A 206 14.37 9.43 -2.38
CA LEU A 206 15.39 8.95 -1.47
C LEU A 206 16.21 7.82 -2.07
N ASP A 207 15.66 7.07 -3.03
CA ASP A 207 16.31 5.91 -3.64
C ASP A 207 15.82 5.71 -5.08
N GLU A 208 16.53 4.86 -5.83
CA GLU A 208 16.23 4.57 -7.24
C GLU A 208 14.84 3.94 -7.42
N ALA A 209 14.40 3.13 -6.45
CA ALA A 209 13.08 2.51 -6.47
C ALA A 209 11.97 3.57 -6.41
N THR A 210 12.11 4.56 -5.54
CA THR A 210 11.18 5.69 -5.42
C THR A 210 11.23 6.57 -6.67
N GLY A 211 12.43 6.78 -7.24
CA GLY A 211 12.61 7.51 -8.49
C GLY A 211 11.87 6.86 -9.66
N LEU A 212 12.10 5.56 -9.89
CA LEU A 212 11.43 4.79 -10.95
C LEU A 212 9.91 4.73 -10.77
N TRP A 213 9.45 4.54 -9.52
CA TRP A 213 8.02 4.57 -9.23
C TRP A 213 7.41 5.93 -9.58
N ALA A 214 8.06 7.03 -9.19
CA ALA A 214 7.59 8.38 -9.48
C ALA A 214 7.58 8.69 -10.99
N ASP A 215 8.66 8.34 -11.70
CA ASP A 215 8.77 8.52 -13.15
C ASP A 215 7.69 7.72 -13.91
N GLY A 216 7.47 6.46 -13.51
CA GLY A 216 6.43 5.60 -14.08
C GLY A 216 5.02 6.13 -13.82
N MET A 217 4.75 6.56 -12.59
CA MET A 217 3.48 7.20 -12.22
C MET A 217 3.24 8.48 -13.02
N ARG A 218 4.28 9.31 -13.20
CA ARG A 218 4.18 10.53 -14.00
C ARG A 218 3.90 10.22 -15.46
N THR A 219 4.56 9.21 -16.01
CA THR A 219 4.35 8.74 -17.39
C THR A 219 2.89 8.35 -17.59
N LEU A 220 2.32 7.53 -16.70
CA LEU A 220 0.91 7.15 -16.78
C LEU A 220 -0.03 8.36 -16.60
N TRP A 221 0.28 9.23 -15.66
CA TRP A 221 -0.52 10.42 -15.37
C TRP A 221 -0.67 11.32 -16.59
N ASP A 222 0.41 11.62 -17.30
CA ASP A 222 0.41 12.59 -18.40
C ASP A 222 -0.32 12.09 -19.64
N HIS A 223 -0.36 10.77 -19.84
CA HIS A 223 -1.11 10.16 -20.94
C HIS A 223 -2.65 10.32 -20.81
N TYR A 224 -3.16 10.79 -19.67
CA TYR A 224 -4.59 11.08 -19.49
C TYR A 224 -5.11 12.22 -20.38
N GLN A 225 -4.26 13.14 -20.84
CA GLN A 225 -4.72 14.35 -21.55
C GLN A 225 -5.44 14.07 -22.88
N SER A 226 -5.31 12.87 -23.42
CA SER A 226 -5.98 12.41 -24.65
C SER A 226 -7.25 11.58 -24.40
N TYR A 227 -7.86 11.67 -23.20
CA TYR A 227 -8.89 10.72 -22.74
C TYR A 227 -10.29 10.97 -23.31
N ASP A 228 -10.90 9.90 -23.81
CA ASP A 228 -12.28 9.78 -24.28
C ASP A 228 -12.97 8.63 -23.53
N LEU A 229 -14.05 8.94 -22.82
CA LEU A 229 -14.82 8.01 -21.98
C LEU A 229 -15.40 6.84 -22.78
N GLU A 230 -15.65 6.99 -24.08
CA GLU A 230 -16.28 5.95 -24.91
C GLU A 230 -15.34 4.79 -25.27
N LYS A 231 -14.01 4.94 -25.06
CA LYS A 231 -12.99 3.93 -25.40
C LYS A 231 -12.61 3.01 -24.23
N GLU A 232 -13.47 2.92 -23.22
CA GLU A 232 -13.25 2.29 -21.90
C GLU A 232 -12.60 0.89 -21.94
N THR A 233 -12.95 0.04 -22.92
CA THR A 233 -12.44 -1.35 -23.01
C THR A 233 -10.95 -1.46 -23.38
N ARG A 234 -10.35 -0.46 -24.02
CA ARG A 234 -8.94 -0.52 -24.48
C ARG A 234 -7.93 0.02 -23.47
N TYR A 235 -8.40 0.58 -22.37
CA TYR A 235 -7.53 1.33 -21.46
C TYR A 235 -6.48 0.44 -20.78
N MET A 236 -6.89 -0.71 -20.25
CA MET A 236 -5.97 -1.60 -19.52
C MET A 236 -4.83 -2.07 -20.44
N THR A 237 -5.15 -2.41 -21.68
CA THR A 237 -4.16 -2.72 -22.73
C THR A 237 -3.22 -1.54 -22.96
N HIS A 238 -3.76 -0.33 -23.14
CA HIS A 238 -2.96 0.86 -23.41
C HIS A 238 -2.06 1.26 -22.23
N ARG A 239 -2.55 1.13 -20.99
CA ARG A 239 -1.75 1.30 -19.77
C ARG A 239 -0.56 0.35 -19.76
N SER A 240 -0.79 -0.92 -20.09
CA SER A 240 0.26 -1.93 -20.17
C SER A 240 1.26 -1.64 -21.28
N GLU A 241 0.84 -1.07 -22.40
CA GLU A 241 1.74 -0.60 -23.48
C GLU A 241 2.63 0.54 -23.00
N ILE A 242 2.06 1.59 -22.39
CA ILE A 242 2.82 2.73 -21.88
C ILE A 242 3.83 2.27 -20.82
N ALA A 243 3.38 1.45 -19.87
CA ALA A 243 4.27 0.86 -18.85
C ALA A 243 5.37 0.01 -19.49
N GLY A 244 5.05 -0.76 -20.54
CA GLY A 244 6.02 -1.56 -21.28
C GLY A 244 7.08 -0.72 -21.99
N ILE A 245 6.69 0.38 -22.64
CA ILE A 245 7.64 1.31 -23.27
C ILE A 245 8.56 1.93 -22.22
N PHE A 246 7.99 2.44 -21.12
CA PHE A 246 8.76 3.01 -20.01
C PHE A 246 9.74 1.98 -19.42
N TYR A 247 9.29 0.74 -19.23
CA TYR A 247 10.11 -0.35 -18.74
C TYR A 247 11.29 -0.66 -19.67
N GLN A 248 11.04 -0.79 -20.99
CA GLN A 248 12.10 -1.06 -21.96
C GLN A 248 13.17 0.03 -21.97
N GLN A 249 12.78 1.29 -21.85
CA GLN A 249 13.70 2.43 -21.78
C GLN A 249 14.51 2.48 -20.47
N ASN A 250 13.99 1.88 -19.40
CA ASN A 250 14.57 1.95 -18.05
C ASN A 250 14.96 0.57 -17.48
N GLN A 251 15.06 -0.47 -18.31
CA GLN A 251 15.19 -1.86 -17.85
C GLN A 251 16.36 -2.07 -16.87
N ALA A 252 17.53 -1.49 -17.17
CA ALA A 252 18.70 -1.58 -16.31
C ALA A 252 18.47 -0.96 -14.93
N ARG A 253 17.76 0.18 -14.87
CA ARG A 253 17.37 0.84 -13.61
C ARG A 253 16.42 -0.05 -12.81
N PHE A 254 15.43 -0.67 -13.47
CA PHE A 254 14.51 -1.62 -12.81
C PHE A 254 15.24 -2.82 -12.22
N VAL A 255 16.13 -3.46 -12.98
CA VAL A 255 16.91 -4.61 -12.49
C VAL A 255 17.74 -4.21 -11.27
N ALA A 256 18.43 -3.06 -11.33
CA ALA A 256 19.22 -2.56 -10.21
C ALA A 256 18.37 -2.29 -8.96
N ALA A 257 17.23 -1.60 -9.12
CA ALA A 257 16.33 -1.29 -8.01
C ALA A 257 15.73 -2.55 -7.38
N ARG A 258 15.19 -3.49 -8.19
CA ARG A 258 14.64 -4.77 -7.70
C ARG A 258 15.69 -5.61 -6.98
N THR A 259 16.89 -5.69 -7.54
CA THR A 259 18.02 -6.40 -6.91
C THR A 259 18.35 -5.80 -5.54
N ALA A 260 18.39 -4.47 -5.42
CA ALA A 260 18.65 -3.80 -4.15
C ALA A 260 17.57 -4.12 -3.10
N GLN A 261 16.29 -4.13 -3.49
CA GLN A 261 15.19 -4.51 -2.59
C GLN A 261 15.32 -5.97 -2.13
N LEU A 262 15.53 -6.90 -3.06
CA LEU A 262 15.61 -8.33 -2.77
C LEU A 262 16.80 -8.72 -1.89
N LYS A 263 17.93 -8.01 -2.03
CA LYS A 263 19.12 -8.22 -1.19
C LYS A 263 18.87 -8.02 0.31
N THR A 264 17.84 -7.26 0.69
CA THR A 264 17.49 -7.04 2.10
C THR A 264 16.84 -8.26 2.76
N PHE A 265 16.43 -9.25 1.98
CA PHE A 265 15.70 -10.44 2.44
C PHE A 265 16.45 -11.76 2.15
N LEU A 266 17.75 -11.70 1.86
CA LEU A 266 18.54 -12.89 1.56
C LEU A 266 18.66 -13.79 2.79
N LYS A 267 17.95 -14.93 2.75
CA LYS A 267 18.03 -15.99 3.75
C LYS A 267 17.55 -17.33 3.16
N PRO A 268 17.95 -18.47 3.75
CA PRO A 268 17.57 -19.78 3.24
C PRO A 268 16.06 -19.98 3.13
N ARG A 269 15.61 -20.86 2.23
CA ARG A 269 14.21 -21.30 2.13
C ARG A 269 13.65 -21.66 3.51
N PRO A 270 12.41 -21.26 3.85
CA PRO A 270 11.81 -21.60 5.12
C PRO A 270 11.49 -23.11 5.19
N ALA A 271 11.66 -23.69 6.38
CA ALA A 271 10.97 -24.92 6.73
C ALA A 271 9.50 -24.57 7.01
N LEU A 272 8.58 -25.10 6.22
CA LEU A 272 7.15 -24.90 6.46
C LEU A 272 6.69 -25.87 7.53
N ASP A 273 5.96 -25.37 8.53
CA ASP A 273 5.33 -26.20 9.55
C ASP A 273 4.32 -27.18 8.94
N SER A 274 4.06 -28.31 9.61
CA SER A 274 3.13 -29.35 9.16
C SER A 274 1.66 -28.90 9.03
N GLY A 275 1.35 -27.65 9.41
CA GLY A 275 0.01 -27.07 9.30
C GLY A 275 -0.33 -26.50 7.93
N PHE A 276 0.67 -26.16 7.10
CA PHE A 276 0.41 -25.57 5.78
C PHE A 276 0.13 -26.65 4.73
N LYS A 277 -0.95 -26.45 3.96
CA LYS A 277 -1.33 -27.31 2.83
C LYS A 277 -1.24 -26.54 1.53
N GLU A 278 -0.52 -27.09 0.54
CA GLU A 278 -0.44 -26.49 -0.79
C GLU A 278 -1.81 -26.58 -1.44
N THR A 279 -2.35 -25.44 -1.86
CA THR A 279 -3.67 -25.36 -2.50
C THR A 279 -3.58 -25.25 -4.01
N THR A 280 -2.38 -25.04 -4.55
CA THR A 280 -2.10 -24.96 -5.98
C THR A 280 -1.45 -26.24 -6.48
N GLN A 281 -1.67 -26.57 -7.76
CA GLN A 281 -1.02 -27.67 -8.46
C GLN A 281 -0.02 -27.16 -9.49
N PRO A 282 1.01 -27.94 -9.85
CA PRO A 282 1.89 -27.61 -10.97
C PRO A 282 1.07 -27.34 -12.25
N GLY A 283 1.23 -26.16 -12.84
CA GLY A 283 0.53 -25.74 -14.06
C GLY A 283 -0.72 -24.90 -13.83
N ASP A 284 -1.16 -24.70 -12.59
CA ASP A 284 -2.25 -23.77 -12.29
C ASP A 284 -1.89 -22.34 -12.72
N ASN A 285 -2.81 -21.70 -13.45
CA ASN A 285 -2.70 -20.27 -13.77
C ASN A 285 -3.47 -19.43 -12.76
N ILE A 286 -2.97 -19.34 -11.53
CA ILE A 286 -3.64 -18.57 -10.48
C ILE A 286 -3.72 -17.07 -10.82
N LEU A 287 -2.82 -16.57 -11.67
CA LEU A 287 -2.73 -15.17 -12.06
C LEU A 287 -3.64 -14.79 -13.24
N GLN A 288 -4.55 -15.68 -13.68
CA GLN A 288 -5.39 -15.47 -14.86
C GLN A 288 -6.20 -14.16 -14.87
N ASN A 289 -6.58 -13.65 -13.68
CA ASN A 289 -7.37 -12.42 -13.52
C ASN A 289 -6.53 -11.21 -13.12
N VAL A 290 -5.20 -11.33 -13.21
CA VAL A 290 -4.24 -10.27 -12.88
C VAL A 290 -3.63 -9.73 -14.16
N ASP A 291 -3.48 -8.40 -14.22
CA ASP A 291 -2.74 -7.74 -15.31
C ASP A 291 -1.22 -7.96 -15.15
N THR A 292 -0.79 -9.17 -15.45
CA THR A 292 0.61 -9.60 -15.28
C THR A 292 1.57 -8.84 -16.19
N VAL A 293 1.09 -8.30 -17.31
CA VAL A 293 1.88 -7.47 -18.22
C VAL A 293 2.19 -6.14 -17.55
N PHE A 294 1.16 -5.44 -17.05
CA PHE A 294 1.36 -4.19 -16.32
C PHE A 294 2.24 -4.39 -15.08
N ASN A 295 1.95 -5.42 -14.28
CA ASN A 295 2.69 -5.71 -13.06
C ASN A 295 4.18 -5.98 -13.36
N ALA A 296 4.49 -6.76 -14.39
CA ALA A 296 5.88 -7.03 -14.78
C ALA A 296 6.64 -5.77 -15.20
N CYS A 297 5.94 -4.79 -15.79
CA CYS A 297 6.54 -3.55 -16.26
C CYS A 297 6.58 -2.43 -15.20
N SER A 298 5.86 -2.57 -14.08
CA SER A 298 5.70 -1.50 -13.09
C SER A 298 6.12 -1.86 -11.66
N PHE A 299 6.13 -3.15 -11.29
CA PHE A 299 6.47 -3.55 -9.92
C PHE A 299 7.98 -3.48 -9.68
N ILE A 300 8.34 -2.94 -8.53
CA ILE A 300 9.72 -2.71 -8.08
C ILE A 300 9.99 -3.45 -6.76
N TYR A 301 8.97 -3.59 -5.91
CA TYR A 301 9.03 -4.23 -4.60
C TYR A 301 8.41 -5.64 -4.64
N PRO A 302 8.98 -6.64 -3.95
CA PRO A 302 8.40 -7.99 -3.90
C PRO A 302 6.98 -7.99 -3.32
N GLU A 303 6.70 -7.10 -2.36
CA GLU A 303 5.38 -6.89 -1.76
C GLU A 303 4.25 -6.70 -2.78
N GLN A 304 4.56 -6.09 -3.92
CA GLN A 304 3.56 -5.82 -4.94
C GLN A 304 3.14 -7.12 -5.63
N TRP A 305 4.09 -8.01 -5.93
CA TRP A 305 3.79 -9.33 -6.48
C TRP A 305 3.08 -10.22 -5.47
N GLU A 306 3.52 -10.20 -4.21
CA GLU A 306 2.86 -10.92 -3.12
C GLU A 306 1.39 -10.55 -3.03
N SER A 307 1.08 -9.25 -2.94
CA SER A 307 -0.29 -8.76 -2.90
C SER A 307 -1.10 -9.17 -4.13
N ALA A 308 -0.51 -9.08 -5.33
CA ALA A 308 -1.18 -9.50 -6.56
C ALA A 308 -1.48 -11.01 -6.58
N ILE A 309 -0.52 -11.84 -6.15
CA ILE A 309 -0.67 -13.29 -6.06
C ILE A 309 -1.74 -13.67 -5.04
N GLU A 310 -1.75 -13.03 -3.87
CA GLU A 310 -2.71 -13.31 -2.80
C GLU A 310 -4.15 -12.97 -3.21
N VAL A 311 -4.35 -11.82 -3.85
CA VAL A 311 -5.66 -11.45 -4.40
C VAL A 311 -6.10 -12.46 -5.46
N ALA A 312 -5.18 -12.88 -6.33
CA ALA A 312 -5.45 -13.87 -7.36
C ALA A 312 -5.79 -15.25 -6.77
N ALA A 313 -5.04 -15.70 -5.76
CA ALA A 313 -5.28 -16.94 -5.03
C ALA A 313 -6.64 -16.93 -4.33
N GLY A 314 -7.02 -15.83 -3.68
CA GLY A 314 -8.35 -15.69 -3.07
C GLY A 314 -9.50 -15.80 -4.09
N GLY A 315 -9.27 -15.33 -5.32
CA GLY A 315 -10.19 -15.53 -6.45
C GLY A 315 -10.20 -16.97 -6.96
N TYR A 316 -9.02 -17.55 -7.20
CA TYR A 316 -8.84 -18.95 -7.65
C TYR A 316 -9.51 -19.96 -6.70
N LEU A 317 -9.38 -19.75 -5.40
CA LEU A 317 -9.95 -20.60 -4.36
C LEU A 317 -11.44 -20.30 -4.07
N ASN A 318 -12.05 -19.33 -4.75
CA ASN A 318 -13.42 -18.88 -4.50
C ASN A 318 -13.72 -18.56 -3.02
N LEU A 319 -12.75 -18.01 -2.29
CA LEU A 319 -12.94 -17.70 -0.86
C LEU A 319 -14.06 -16.67 -0.69
N PRO A 320 -14.90 -16.76 0.35
CA PRO A 320 -15.84 -15.70 0.71
C PRO A 320 -15.11 -14.35 0.91
N VAL A 321 -15.76 -13.24 0.55
CA VAL A 321 -15.16 -11.89 0.68
C VAL A 321 -14.72 -11.60 2.12
N LYS A 322 -15.52 -12.03 3.11
CA LYS A 322 -15.19 -11.90 4.53
C LYS A 322 -13.87 -12.61 4.89
N ASP A 323 -13.67 -13.81 4.39
CA ASP A 323 -12.47 -14.62 4.68
C ASP A 323 -11.24 -14.01 4.00
N ARG A 324 -11.39 -13.49 2.77
CA ARG A 324 -10.32 -12.72 2.10
C ARG A 324 -9.94 -11.49 2.91
N ALA A 325 -10.92 -10.73 3.38
CA ALA A 325 -10.70 -9.52 4.16
C ALA A 325 -10.01 -9.83 5.49
N MET A 326 -10.45 -10.87 6.21
CA MET A 326 -9.82 -11.31 7.46
C MET A 326 -8.37 -11.72 7.26
N ARG A 327 -8.06 -12.49 6.20
CA ARG A 327 -6.68 -12.90 5.91
C ARG A 327 -5.79 -11.69 5.60
N LEU A 328 -6.27 -10.75 4.79
CA LEU A 328 -5.55 -9.51 4.48
C LEU A 328 -5.29 -8.67 5.73
N GLN A 329 -6.30 -8.51 6.59
CA GLN A 329 -6.16 -7.82 7.87
C GLN A 329 -5.11 -8.50 8.76
N HIS A 330 -5.17 -9.82 8.90
CA HIS A 330 -4.22 -10.57 9.72
C HIS A 330 -2.77 -10.34 9.27
N LYS A 331 -2.51 -10.33 7.97
CA LYS A 331 -1.17 -10.02 7.43
C LYS A 331 -0.71 -8.60 7.73
N GLY A 332 -1.59 -7.62 7.52
CA GLY A 332 -1.30 -6.23 7.86
C GLY A 332 -0.92 -6.06 9.34
N MET A 333 -1.58 -6.82 10.21
CA MET A 333 -1.39 -6.80 11.66
C MET A 333 -0.13 -7.54 12.11
N PHE A 334 0.02 -8.80 11.72
CA PHE A 334 1.06 -9.69 12.27
C PHE A 334 2.34 -9.73 11.43
N GLY A 335 2.33 -9.08 10.27
CA GLY A 335 3.48 -9.00 9.39
C GLY A 335 3.66 -10.26 8.54
N ILE A 336 4.67 -10.20 7.68
CA ILE A 336 5.02 -11.27 6.74
C ILE A 336 6.55 -11.41 6.79
N GLU A 337 7.02 -12.65 6.88
CA GLU A 337 8.43 -12.98 6.78
C GLU A 337 8.78 -13.35 5.34
N ARG A 338 9.82 -12.71 4.78
CA ARG A 338 10.27 -12.93 3.40
C ARG A 338 11.60 -13.65 3.36
N TYR A 339 11.71 -14.71 2.57
CA TYR A 339 12.92 -15.48 2.38
C TYR A 339 13.26 -15.46 0.88
N VAL A 340 14.41 -14.88 0.56
CA VAL A 340 14.85 -14.69 -0.82
C VAL A 340 16.14 -15.45 -1.07
N GLN A 341 16.19 -16.19 -2.17
CA GLN A 341 17.38 -16.86 -2.66
C GLN A 341 17.60 -16.54 -4.14
N GLN A 342 18.86 -16.37 -4.53
CA GLN A 342 19.19 -16.24 -5.95
C GLN A 342 19.13 -17.63 -6.60
N ALA A 343 18.31 -17.76 -7.65
CA ALA A 343 18.09 -19.00 -8.39
C ALA A 343 18.80 -19.01 -9.76
N GLY A 344 19.24 -17.83 -10.23
CA GLY A 344 20.02 -17.64 -11.47
C GLY A 344 20.51 -16.19 -11.57
N ASP A 345 21.12 -15.83 -12.70
CA ASP A 345 21.74 -14.50 -12.87
C ASP A 345 20.76 -13.34 -12.61
N ASP A 346 19.56 -13.41 -13.20
CA ASP A 346 18.48 -12.41 -13.03
C ASP A 346 17.23 -13.01 -12.35
N GLN A 347 17.35 -14.15 -11.67
CA GLN A 347 16.20 -14.86 -11.12
C GLN A 347 16.32 -15.05 -9.62
N TYR A 348 15.26 -14.67 -8.91
CA TYR A 348 15.16 -14.81 -7.47
C TYR A 348 13.96 -15.67 -7.10
N GLU A 349 14.21 -16.69 -6.30
CA GLU A 349 13.18 -17.47 -5.62
C GLU A 349 12.76 -16.73 -4.35
N ILE A 350 11.47 -16.54 -4.18
CA ILE A 350 10.88 -15.75 -3.10
C ILE A 350 9.82 -16.59 -2.40
N TRP A 351 9.95 -16.68 -1.08
CA TRP A 351 8.97 -17.26 -0.18
C TRP A 351 8.47 -16.19 0.77
N THR A 352 7.16 -16.05 0.92
CA THR A 352 6.56 -15.24 1.96
C THR A 352 5.72 -16.09 2.88
N VAL A 353 5.94 -15.93 4.18
CA VAL A 353 5.32 -16.74 5.22
C VAL A 353 4.59 -15.80 6.15
N SER A 354 3.27 -15.96 6.23
CA SER A 354 2.42 -15.36 7.25
C SER A 354 1.86 -16.45 8.17
N ASP A 355 1.11 -16.09 9.20
CA ASP A 355 0.50 -17.08 10.09
C ASP A 355 -0.57 -17.96 9.41
N ASN A 356 -1.19 -17.46 8.34
CA ASN A 356 -2.39 -18.08 7.73
C ASN A 356 -2.16 -18.61 6.31
N ASP A 357 -1.09 -18.18 5.64
CA ASP A 357 -0.74 -18.62 4.30
C ASP A 357 0.74 -18.42 3.97
N VAL A 358 1.15 -19.06 2.88
CA VAL A 358 2.49 -18.95 2.30
C VAL A 358 2.36 -18.68 0.81
N VAL A 359 3.21 -17.81 0.27
CA VAL A 359 3.36 -17.62 -1.18
C VAL A 359 4.77 -18.02 -1.58
N HIS A 360 4.89 -18.70 -2.72
CA HIS A 360 6.15 -18.94 -3.40
C HIS A 360 6.05 -18.48 -4.84
N TYR A 361 7.12 -17.89 -5.36
CA TYR A 361 7.26 -17.57 -6.77
C TYR A 361 8.73 -17.35 -7.13
N VAL A 362 9.03 -17.46 -8.42
CA VAL A 362 10.33 -17.03 -8.98
C VAL A 362 10.11 -15.74 -9.75
N TRP A 363 10.90 -14.72 -9.46
CA TRP A 363 10.87 -13.42 -10.13
C TRP A 363 12.06 -13.28 -11.07
N ASP A 364 11.78 -13.16 -12.37
CA ASP A 364 12.77 -12.80 -13.39
C ASP A 364 12.89 -11.27 -13.45
N LEU A 365 14.01 -10.73 -12.99
CA LEU A 365 14.20 -9.29 -12.87
C LEU A 365 14.35 -8.60 -14.21
N ARG A 366 14.88 -9.30 -15.22
CA ARG A 366 15.09 -8.79 -16.58
C ARG A 366 13.79 -8.59 -17.33
N THR A 367 12.82 -9.48 -17.16
CA THR A 367 11.49 -9.37 -17.78
C THR A 367 10.44 -8.79 -16.85
N GLY A 368 10.72 -8.77 -15.54
CA GLY A 368 9.79 -8.40 -14.48
C GLY A 368 8.71 -9.43 -14.18
N ARG A 369 8.65 -10.54 -14.94
CA ARG A 369 7.61 -11.56 -14.82
C ARG A 369 7.88 -12.50 -13.65
N VAL A 370 6.80 -13.04 -13.08
CA VAL A 370 6.88 -14.12 -12.10
C VAL A 370 6.42 -15.43 -12.72
N ASN A 371 6.97 -16.54 -12.24
CA ASN A 371 6.59 -17.90 -12.62
C ASN A 371 6.66 -18.84 -11.41
N ASN A 372 6.26 -20.09 -11.62
CA ASN A 372 6.26 -21.14 -10.59
C ASN A 372 5.51 -20.71 -9.32
N VAL A 373 4.39 -20.00 -9.49
CA VAL A 373 3.66 -19.45 -8.35
C VAL A 373 2.93 -20.57 -7.62
N ARG A 374 3.11 -20.64 -6.30
CA ARG A 374 2.45 -21.61 -5.43
C ARG A 374 1.89 -20.93 -4.19
N TYR A 375 0.82 -21.49 -3.66
CA TYR A 375 0.10 -20.95 -2.52
C TYR A 375 -0.23 -22.05 -1.52
N TRP A 376 -0.01 -21.77 -0.24
CA TRP A 376 -0.41 -22.65 0.87
C TRP A 376 -1.34 -21.91 1.80
N ILE A 377 -2.27 -22.66 2.40
CA ILE A 377 -3.15 -22.18 3.46
C ILE A 377 -2.95 -23.07 4.69
N LYS A 378 -3.02 -22.45 5.86
CA LYS A 378 -3.10 -23.16 7.14
C LYS A 378 -4.53 -23.56 7.47
#